data_AF-A0A434QQF3-F1
#
_entry.id   AF-A0A434QQF3-F1
#
_cell.length_a   1.000
_cell.length_b   1.000
_cell.length_c   1.000
_cell.angle_alpha   90.00
_cell.angle_beta   90.00
_cell.angle_gamma   90.00
#
_symmetry.space_group_name_H-M   'P 1'
#
loop_
_entity.id
_entity.type
_entity.pdbx_description
1 polymer ?
#
loop_
_entity_poly.entity_id
_entity_poly.type
_entity_poly.pdbx_seq_one_letter_code
_entity_poly.pdbx_strand_id
1 'polypeptide(L)'
;DLDPQASLSALLGLLPETEVHANQTLYASIRYDDQKRSLKEVVRPTYFDGLDLVPGNLELMEFEHTTPKALTLGDRRQGIFFTRVAAALDEVAERYDVVVIDCPPQLGFLTLSGLCAATAMVVTVHPQMLD
;
A
#
# COMPACT_ATOMS: atom_id res chain seq x y z
N ASP A 1 3.19 -2.95 3.35
CA ASP A 1 2.91 -1.95 4.40
C ASP A 1 2.28 -0.73 3.73
N LEU A 2 1.03 -0.44 4.07
CA LEU A 2 0.22 0.63 3.49
C LEU A 2 -0.01 1.75 4.53
N ASP A 3 0.51 1.62 5.75
CA ASP A 3 0.48 2.66 6.78
C ASP A 3 1.68 3.64 6.60
N PRO A 4 1.44 4.96 6.47
CA PRO A 4 2.52 5.95 6.44
C PRO A 4 3.44 5.93 7.66
N GLN A 5 3.00 5.43 8.81
CA GLN A 5 3.83 5.24 10.01
C GLN A 5 4.83 4.08 9.86
N ALA A 6 4.57 3.18 8.91
CA ALA A 6 5.49 2.13 8.48
C ALA A 6 6.01 1.22 9.62
N SER A 7 5.14 0.95 10.61
CA SER A 7 5.50 0.12 11.77
C SER A 7 5.81 -1.31 11.38
N LEU A 8 5.08 -1.88 10.43
CA LEU A 8 5.38 -3.21 9.87
C LEU A 8 6.74 -3.23 9.16
N SER A 9 7.06 -2.18 8.41
CA SER A 9 8.37 -2.06 7.74
C SER A 9 9.52 -2.04 8.74
N ALA A 10 9.40 -1.23 9.81
CA ALA A 10 10.39 -1.16 10.88
C ALA A 10 10.52 -2.50 11.63
N LEU A 11 9.39 -3.18 11.90
CA LEU A 11 9.37 -4.52 12.52
C LEU A 11 10.14 -5.55 11.67
N LEU A 12 10.07 -5.44 10.34
CA LEU A 12 10.78 -6.29 9.39
C LEU A 12 12.19 -5.78 9.05
N GLY A 13 12.73 -4.86 9.85
CA GLY A 13 14.14 -4.46 9.82
C GLY A 13 14.49 -3.44 8.73
N LEU A 14 13.50 -2.84 8.07
CA LEU A 14 13.69 -1.75 7.13
C LEU A 14 13.35 -0.43 7.80
N LEU A 15 14.32 0.48 7.91
CA LEU A 15 14.13 1.80 8.51
C LEU A 15 13.49 2.76 7.48
N PRO A 16 12.21 3.15 7.64
CA PRO A 16 11.48 3.91 6.61
C PRO A 16 12.11 5.27 6.28
N GLU A 17 12.70 5.92 7.28
CA GLU A 17 13.23 7.28 7.18
C GLU A 17 14.58 7.34 6.46
N THR A 18 15.37 6.27 6.53
CA THR A 18 16.75 6.24 6.02
C THR A 18 16.95 5.32 4.82
N GLU A 19 16.13 4.27 4.69
CA GLU A 19 16.32 3.19 3.70
C GLU A 19 15.19 3.11 2.64
N VAL A 20 14.10 3.86 2.85
CA VAL A 20 12.97 3.92 1.92
C VAL A 20 12.89 5.33 1.34
N HIS A 21 13.45 5.49 0.15
CA HIS A 21 13.48 6.74 -0.59
C HIS A 21 12.18 6.95 -1.39
N ALA A 22 12.08 8.12 -2.03
CA ALA A 22 10.96 8.44 -2.90
C ALA A 22 10.76 7.38 -3.98
N ASN A 23 9.49 7.09 -4.29
CA ASN A 23 9.08 6.13 -5.29
C ASN A 23 9.53 4.68 -5.00
N GLN A 24 9.59 4.33 -3.72
CA GLN A 24 9.95 2.99 -3.23
C GLN A 24 8.89 2.36 -2.31
N THR A 25 7.72 2.97 -2.19
CA THR A 25 6.55 2.40 -1.51
C THR A 25 5.48 1.93 -2.50
N LEU A 26 4.37 1.38 -2.00
CA LEU A 26 3.21 1.05 -2.84
C LEU A 26 2.74 2.25 -3.69
N TYR A 27 2.94 3.50 -3.21
CA TYR A 27 2.61 4.71 -3.97
C TYR A 27 3.24 4.71 -5.37
N ALA A 28 4.46 4.17 -5.51
CA ALA A 28 5.15 4.06 -6.79
C ALA A 28 4.33 3.32 -7.86
N SER A 29 3.52 2.33 -7.45
CA SER A 29 2.71 1.50 -8.35
C SER A 29 1.26 1.96 -8.48
N ILE A 30 0.83 2.92 -7.65
CA ILE A 30 -0.55 3.43 -7.69
C ILE A 30 -0.65 4.92 -8.02
N ARG A 31 0.47 5.65 -8.12
CA ARG A 31 0.51 7.06 -8.55
C ARG A 31 -0.03 7.30 -9.95
N TYR A 32 -0.50 8.51 -10.20
CA TYR A 32 -1.24 8.89 -11.43
C TYR A 32 -0.36 9.48 -12.55
N ASP A 33 0.89 9.82 -12.24
CA ASP A 33 1.83 10.42 -13.19
C ASP A 33 2.70 9.37 -13.90
N ASP A 34 3.63 9.85 -14.72
CA ASP A 34 4.56 9.07 -15.54
C ASP A 34 5.71 8.44 -14.75
N GLN A 35 5.85 8.75 -13.47
CA GLN A 35 6.86 8.13 -12.59
C GLN A 35 6.38 6.79 -12.01
N LYS A 36 5.22 6.29 -12.46
CA LYS A 36 4.68 4.98 -12.05
C LYS A 36 5.69 3.86 -12.32
N ARG A 37 5.87 2.98 -11.33
CA ARG A 37 6.78 1.82 -11.40
C ARG A 37 6.01 0.52 -11.17
N SER A 38 6.53 -0.55 -11.76
CA SER A 38 5.99 -1.89 -11.50
C SER A 38 6.21 -2.27 -10.04
N LEU A 39 5.21 -2.92 -9.42
CA LEU A 39 5.31 -3.37 -8.03
C LEU A 39 6.45 -4.37 -7.84
N LYS A 40 6.79 -5.13 -8.90
CA LYS A 40 7.94 -6.05 -8.94
C LYS A 40 9.28 -5.38 -8.58
N GLU A 41 9.42 -4.09 -8.87
CA GLU A 41 10.65 -3.32 -8.61
C GLU A 41 10.67 -2.66 -7.22
N VAL A 42 9.54 -2.68 -6.52
CA VAL A 42 9.33 -2.03 -5.22
C VAL A 42 9.43 -3.04 -4.08
N VAL A 43 8.95 -4.26 -4.33
CA VAL A 43 9.09 -5.41 -3.45
C VAL A 43 10.55 -5.62 -3.06
N ARG A 44 10.80 -5.82 -1.76
CA ARG A 44 12.11 -6.14 -1.19
C ARG A 44 12.06 -7.44 -0.40
N PRO A 45 13.12 -8.25 -0.42
CA PRO A 45 13.24 -9.37 0.51
C PRO A 45 13.35 -8.86 1.95
N THR A 46 12.79 -9.61 2.89
CA THR A 46 13.07 -9.44 4.32
C THR A 46 14.18 -10.39 4.76
N TYR A 47 14.53 -10.36 6.05
CA TYR A 47 15.45 -11.34 6.63
C TYR A 47 14.80 -12.71 6.91
N PHE A 48 13.48 -12.84 6.73
CA PHE A 48 12.77 -14.11 6.81
C PHE A 48 12.62 -14.72 5.42
N ASP A 49 12.96 -16.01 5.31
CA ASP A 49 12.76 -16.76 4.07
C ASP A 49 11.27 -16.88 3.71
N GLY A 50 10.95 -16.72 2.43
CA GLY A 50 9.58 -16.74 1.93
C GLY A 50 8.71 -15.52 2.31
N LEU A 51 9.28 -14.48 2.94
CA LEU A 51 8.58 -13.24 3.26
C LEU A 51 9.26 -12.04 2.61
N ASP A 52 8.56 -11.46 1.63
CA ASP A 52 8.93 -10.20 1.00
C ASP A 52 8.04 -9.06 1.53
N LEU A 53 8.54 -7.82 1.43
CA LEU A 53 7.86 -6.61 1.88
C LEU A 53 7.83 -5.54 0.79
N VAL A 54 6.66 -4.93 0.60
CA VAL A 54 6.56 -3.59 0.00
C VAL A 54 6.60 -2.59 1.17
N PRO A 55 7.65 -1.78 1.30
CA PRO A 55 7.82 -0.93 2.47
C PRO A 55 6.84 0.25 2.44
N GLY A 56 6.51 0.74 3.63
CA GLY A 56 5.75 1.96 3.84
C GLY A 56 6.68 3.11 4.23
N ASN A 57 6.22 4.34 3.99
CA ASN A 57 6.74 5.57 4.59
C ASN A 57 5.71 6.70 4.37
N LEU A 58 6.06 7.92 4.79
CA LEU A 58 5.18 9.09 4.71
C LEU A 58 4.70 9.42 3.27
N GLU A 59 5.42 8.99 2.22
CA GLU A 59 5.04 9.20 0.81
C GLU A 59 3.68 8.59 0.48
N LEU A 60 3.25 7.55 1.21
CA LEU A 60 1.92 6.96 1.02
C LEU A 60 0.78 7.97 1.18
N MET A 61 0.98 9.04 1.96
CA MET A 61 0.00 10.13 2.12
C MET A 61 -0.21 10.94 0.82
N GLU A 62 0.69 10.87 -0.15
CA GLU A 62 0.52 11.53 -1.44
C GLU A 62 -0.69 10.98 -2.22
N PHE A 63 -1.09 9.73 -1.97
CA PHE A 63 -2.26 9.14 -2.62
C PHE A 63 -3.56 9.85 -2.22
N GLU A 64 -3.65 10.33 -0.97
CA GLU A 64 -4.80 11.10 -0.47
C GLU A 64 -4.90 12.49 -1.14
N HIS A 65 -3.77 13.04 -1.61
CA HIS A 65 -3.71 14.33 -2.27
C HIS A 65 -3.87 14.25 -3.79
N THR A 66 -3.30 13.21 -4.40
CA THR A 66 -3.31 13.03 -5.86
C THR A 66 -4.61 12.45 -6.37
N THR A 67 -5.30 11.60 -5.59
CA THR A 67 -6.57 10.99 -5.99
C THR A 67 -7.69 12.02 -6.22
N PRO A 68 -7.98 12.98 -5.32
CA PRO A 68 -9.00 14.00 -5.57
C PRO A 68 -8.72 14.86 -6.82
N LYS A 69 -7.44 15.17 -7.06
CA LYS A 69 -7.01 15.92 -8.26
C LYS A 69 -7.29 15.11 -9.53
N ALA A 70 -6.94 13.82 -9.53
CA ALA A 70 -7.21 12.92 -10.66
C ALA A 70 -8.70 12.77 -10.94
N LEU A 71 -9.53 12.65 -9.89
CA LEU A 71 -11.00 12.57 -10.02
C LEU A 71 -11.60 13.85 -10.61
N THR A 72 -11.08 15.02 -10.25
CA THR A 72 -11.55 16.32 -10.75
C THR A 72 -11.21 16.51 -12.24
N LEU A 73 -10.03 16.05 -12.66
CA LEU A 73 -9.58 16.13 -14.05
C LEU A 73 -10.37 15.20 -14.99
N GLY A 74 -11.11 14.24 -14.45
CA GLY A 74 -12.06 13.42 -15.22
C GLY A 74 -11.41 12.51 -16.26
N ASP A 75 -10.11 12.26 -16.16
CA ASP A 75 -9.39 11.41 -17.12
C ASP A 75 -9.75 9.94 -16.89
N ARG A 76 -10.81 9.50 -17.56
CA ARG A 76 -11.31 8.11 -17.53
C ARG A 76 -10.24 7.08 -17.91
N ARG A 77 -9.14 7.50 -18.55
CA ARG A 77 -8.01 6.61 -18.89
C ARG A 77 -7.22 6.17 -17.66
N GLN A 78 -7.29 6.91 -16.56
CA GLN A 78 -6.54 6.60 -15.34
C GLN A 78 -7.23 5.57 -14.44
N GLY A 79 -8.37 5.02 -14.86
CA GLY A 79 -9.09 4.00 -14.09
C GLY A 79 -9.72 4.56 -12.80
N ILE A 80 -10.42 3.70 -12.07
CA ILE A 80 -11.09 4.09 -10.82
C ILE A 80 -10.10 3.89 -9.66
N PHE A 81 -10.00 4.85 -8.73
CA PHE A 81 -8.97 4.78 -7.68
C PHE A 81 -9.03 3.50 -6.83
N PHE A 82 -10.23 2.95 -6.60
CA PHE A 82 -10.42 1.73 -5.80
C PHE A 82 -9.79 0.49 -6.45
N THR A 83 -9.52 0.50 -7.77
CA THR A 83 -8.93 -0.65 -8.47
C THR A 83 -7.41 -0.57 -8.58
N ARG A 84 -6.78 0.54 -8.16
CA ARG A 84 -5.35 0.78 -8.39
C ARG A 84 -4.46 -0.12 -7.54
N VAL A 85 -4.81 -0.33 -6.26
CA VAL A 85 -4.08 -1.26 -5.40
C VAL A 85 -4.22 -2.69 -5.93
N ALA A 86 -5.44 -3.12 -6.29
CA ALA A 86 -5.67 -4.44 -6.89
C ALA A 86 -4.82 -4.65 -8.16
N ALA A 87 -4.82 -3.68 -9.08
CA ALA A 87 -4.02 -3.76 -10.29
C ALA A 87 -2.50 -3.80 -10.03
N ALA A 88 -2.01 -3.12 -8.99
CA ALA A 88 -0.61 -3.21 -8.59
C ALA A 88 -0.28 -4.59 -8.01
N LEU A 89 -1.17 -5.17 -7.21
CA LEU A 89 -0.99 -6.52 -6.64
C LEU A 89 -1.03 -7.62 -7.70
N ASP A 90 -1.86 -7.47 -8.73
CA ASP A 90 -1.92 -8.40 -9.88
C ASP A 90 -0.58 -8.56 -10.58
N GLU A 91 0.27 -7.52 -10.58
CA GLU A 91 1.60 -7.60 -11.16
C GLU A 91 2.49 -8.66 -10.48
N VAL A 92 2.21 -9.00 -9.22
CA VAL A 92 2.98 -9.97 -8.44
C VAL A 92 2.17 -11.19 -8.01
N ALA A 93 0.93 -11.34 -8.48
CA ALA A 93 0.02 -12.40 -8.04
C ALA A 93 0.56 -13.82 -8.25
N GLU A 94 1.34 -14.06 -9.30
CA GLU A 94 1.95 -15.37 -9.56
C GLU A 94 3.13 -15.72 -8.63
N ARG A 95 3.64 -14.74 -7.86
CA ARG A 95 4.80 -14.91 -6.97
C ARG A 95 4.44 -15.23 -5.52
N TYR A 96 3.21 -14.95 -5.11
CA TYR A 96 2.81 -15.04 -3.70
C TYR A 96 1.50 -15.78 -3.55
N ASP A 97 1.47 -16.75 -2.65
CA ASP A 97 0.24 -17.46 -2.27
C ASP A 97 -0.69 -16.56 -1.44
N VAL A 98 -0.10 -15.64 -0.66
CA VAL A 98 -0.81 -14.75 0.27
C VAL A 98 -0.17 -13.37 0.25
N VAL A 99 -1.02 -12.33 0.22
CA VAL A 99 -0.62 -10.94 0.43
C VAL A 99 -1.35 -10.41 1.66
N VAL A 100 -0.59 -9.90 2.63
CA VAL A 100 -1.12 -9.20 3.80
C VAL A 100 -0.99 -7.69 3.58
N ILE A 101 -2.09 -6.98 3.74
CA ILE A 101 -2.14 -5.52 3.62
C ILE A 101 -2.33 -4.93 5.02
N ASP A 102 -1.30 -4.24 5.50
CA ASP A 102 -1.34 -3.50 6.77
C ASP A 102 -1.75 -2.05 6.50
N CYS A 103 -2.96 -1.68 6.90
CA CYS A 103 -3.57 -0.38 6.61
C CYS A 103 -3.63 0.50 7.87
N PRO A 104 -3.52 1.84 7.72
CA PRO A 104 -3.70 2.75 8.84
C PRO A 104 -5.17 2.74 9.32
N PRO A 105 -5.45 3.16 10.56
CA PRO A 105 -6.81 3.17 11.11
C PRO A 105 -7.75 4.19 10.43
N GLN A 106 -7.20 5.08 9.61
CA GLN A 106 -7.94 6.14 8.92
C GLN A 106 -8.54 5.61 7.63
N LEU A 107 -9.83 5.84 7.42
CA LEU A 107 -10.55 5.41 6.21
C LEU A 107 -10.37 6.41 5.05
N GLY A 108 -9.13 6.54 4.56
CA GLY A 108 -8.76 7.37 3.42
C GLY A 108 -8.90 6.66 2.06
N PHE A 109 -8.57 7.35 0.96
CA PHE A 109 -8.55 6.80 -0.40
C PHE A 109 -7.67 5.54 -0.49
N LEU A 110 -6.52 5.56 0.18
CA LEU A 110 -5.56 4.46 0.16
C LEU A 110 -6.12 3.23 0.89
N THR A 111 -6.65 3.42 2.10
CA THR A 111 -7.29 2.37 2.90
C THR A 111 -8.50 1.77 2.19
N LEU A 112 -9.34 2.60 1.55
CA LEU A 112 -10.48 2.14 0.75
C LEU A 112 -10.03 1.32 -0.47
N SER A 113 -8.97 1.75 -1.16
CA SER A 113 -8.41 0.99 -2.29
C SER A 113 -7.84 -0.35 -1.83
N GLY A 114 -7.15 -0.37 -0.68
CA GLY A 114 -6.69 -1.60 -0.04
C GLY A 114 -7.83 -2.55 0.34
N LEU A 115 -8.91 -2.02 0.93
CA LEU A 115 -10.10 -2.81 1.27
C LEU A 115 -10.79 -3.40 0.03
N CYS A 116 -10.88 -2.63 -1.06
CA CYS A 116 -11.43 -3.12 -2.33
C CYS A 116 -10.54 -4.18 -3.00
N ALA A 117 -9.23 -4.17 -2.73
CA ALA A 117 -8.30 -5.17 -3.24
C ALA A 117 -8.30 -6.46 -2.39
N ALA A 118 -8.72 -6.39 -1.12
CA ALA A 118 -8.68 -7.51 -0.20
C ALA A 118 -9.76 -8.56 -0.49
N THR A 119 -9.41 -9.84 -0.36
CA THR A 119 -10.34 -10.98 -0.48
C THR A 119 -10.97 -11.38 0.85
N ALA A 120 -10.34 -11.00 1.97
CA ALA A 120 -10.83 -11.20 3.32
C ALA A 120 -10.29 -10.09 4.24
N MET A 121 -10.94 -9.87 5.38
CA MET A 121 -10.53 -8.88 6.37
C MET A 121 -10.40 -9.54 7.74
N VAL A 122 -9.28 -9.27 8.42
CA VAL A 122 -9.03 -9.69 9.80
C VAL A 122 -9.32 -8.51 10.72
N VAL A 123 -10.33 -8.63 11.58
CA VAL A 123 -10.69 -7.61 12.56
C VAL A 123 -10.21 -8.06 13.94
N THR A 124 -9.22 -7.36 14.48
CA THR A 124 -8.75 -7.59 15.85
C THR A 124 -9.64 -6.82 16.82
N VAL A 125 -10.09 -7.50 17.88
CA VAL A 125 -10.91 -6.90 18.93
C VAL A 125 -10.07 -6.82 20.21
N HIS A 126 -9.91 -5.61 20.75
CA HIS A 126 -9.25 -5.44 22.03
C HIS A 126 -10.20 -5.92 23.14
N PRO A 127 -9.78 -6.82 24.04
CA PRO A 127 -10.60 -7.19 25.17
C PRO A 127 -10.74 -5.96 26.09
N GLN A 128 -11.95 -5.40 26.15
CA GLN A 128 -12.32 -4.34 27.10
C GLN A 128 -13.48 -4.84 27.95
N MET A 129 -13.48 -4.52 29.24
CA MET A 129 -14.68 -4.66 30.06
C MET A 129 -15.73 -3.67 29.51
N LEU A 130 -16.98 -4.10 29.40
CA LEU A 130 -18.09 -3.21 29.12
C LEU A 130 -18.20 -2.22 30.30
N ASP A 131 -17.99 -0.94 30.03
CA ASP A 131 -18.35 0.15 30.95
C ASP A 131 -19.87 0.24 31.11
#